data_AF-A0AA86GMX5-F1
#
_entry.id   AF-A0AA86GMX5-F1
#
_cell.length_a   1.000
_cell.length_b   1.000
_cell.length_c   1.000
_cell.angle_alpha   90.00
_cell.angle_beta   90.00
_cell.angle_gamma   90.00
#
_symmetry.space_group_name_H-M   'P 1'
#
loop_
_entity.id
_entity.type
_entity.pdbx_description
1 polymer ?
#
loop_
_entity_poly.entity_id
_entity_poly.type
_entity_poly.pdbx_seq_one_letter_code
_entity_poly.pdbx_strand_id
1 'polypeptide(L)' 'MQVVTEGDRRKEVRALLYQIQAHPERDWTAARRRIATLNRLIATRPASRH' A
#
# COMPACT_ATOMS: atom_id res chain seq x y z
N MET A 1 -2.80 9.21 -17.64
CA MET A 1 -3.04 8.41 -16.43
C MET A 1 -1.87 7.46 -16.25
N GLN A 2 -1.08 7.57 -15.17
CA GLN A 2 -0.05 6.58 -14.88
C GLN A 2 -0.72 5.23 -14.56
N VAL A 3 -0.28 4.17 -15.24
CA VAL A 3 -0.75 2.81 -14.97
C VAL A 3 -0.13 2.36 -13.66
N VAL A 4 -0.88 2.47 -12.56
CA VAL A 4 -0.43 1.99 -11.26
C VAL A 4 -0.47 0.46 -11.26
N THR A 5 0.70 -0.16 -11.31
CA THR A 5 0.84 -1.61 -11.27
C THR A 5 0.69 -2.14 -9.84
N GLU A 6 0.53 -3.44 -9.68
CA GLU A 6 0.57 -4.06 -8.35
C GLU A 6 1.95 -3.91 -7.69
N GLY A 7 3.02 -3.86 -8.50
CA GLY A 7 4.38 -3.56 -8.02
C GLY A 7 4.45 -2.16 -7.39
N ASP A 8 3.80 -1.17 -8.01
CA ASP A 8 3.72 0.19 -7.46
C ASP A 8 2.92 0.22 -6.16
N ARG A 9 1.79 -0.51 -6.09
CA ARG A 9 0.99 -0.62 -4.85
C ARG A 9 1.80 -1.25 -3.72
N ARG A 10 2.59 -2.30 -4.00
CA ARG A 10 3.48 -2.93 -3.01
C ARG A 10 4.58 -1.97 -2.55
N LYS A 11 5.16 -1.17 -3.46
CA LYS A 11 6.13 -0.11 -3.11
C LYS A 11 5.49 0.96 -2.22
N GLU A 12 4.28 1.40 -2.54
CA GLU A 12 3.52 2.38 -1.73
C GLU A 12 3.27 1.86 -0.31
N VAL A 13 2.83 0.60 -0.16
CA VAL A 13 2.65 -0.03 1.17
C VAL A 13 3.96 -0.01 1.97
N ARG A 14 5.08 -0.40 1.37
CA ARG A 14 6.39 -0.40 2.05
C ARG A 14 6.81 1.00 2.48
N ALA A 15 6.62 2.00 1.61
CA ALA A 15 6.94 3.38 1.93
C ALA A 15 6.10 3.93 3.08
N LEU A 16 4.81 3.59 3.15
CA LEU A 16 3.93 3.98 4.26
C LEU A 16 4.34 3.30 5.56
N LEU A 17 4.65 1.99 5.53
CA LEU A 17 5.12 1.26 6.71
C LEU A 17 6.47 1.79 7.23
N TYR A 18 7.36 2.20 6.33
CA TYR A 18 8.63 2.83 6.69
C TYR A 18 8.41 4.17 7.40
N GLN A 19 7.53 5.03 6.86
CA GLN A 19 7.20 6.32 7.46
C GLN A 19 6.55 6.17 8.85
N ILE A 20 5.68 5.18 9.02
CA ILE A 20 5.06 4.87 10.32
C ILE A 20 6.13 4.48 11.36
N GLN A 21 7.12 3.67 10.95
CA GLN A 21 8.21 3.28 11.85
C GLN A 21 9.19 4.41 12.13
N ALA A 22 9.44 5.28 11.14
CA ALA A 22 10.36 6.40 11.30
C ALA A 22 9.81 7.50 12.22
N HIS A 23 8.48 7.68 12.26
CA HIS A 23 7.82 8.73 13.04
C HIS A 23 6.58 8.21 13.77
N PRO A 24 6.71 7.29 14.73
CA PRO A 24 5.57 6.73 15.45
C PRO A 24 4.77 7.79 16.23
N GLU A 25 5.36 8.95 16.50
CA GLU A 25 4.74 10.09 17.19
C GLU A 25 3.62 10.79 16.39
N ARG A 26 3.56 10.58 15.07
CA ARG A 26 2.52 11.18 14.22
C ARG A 26 1.25 10.33 14.16
N ASP A 27 0.11 10.98 13.88
CA ASP A 27 -1.10 10.24 13.51
C ASP A 27 -0.97 9.64 12.12
N TRP A 28 -1.07 8.32 12.06
CA TRP A 28 -0.98 7.53 10.84
C TRP A 28 -2.32 6.89 10.47
N THR A 29 -3.43 7.34 11.04
CA THR A 29 -4.76 6.77 10.78
C THR A 29 -5.08 6.76 9.28
N ALA A 30 -4.78 7.86 8.56
CA ALA A 30 -4.96 7.94 7.11
C ALA A 30 -4.05 6.97 6.34
N ALA A 31 -2.77 6.87 6.72
CA ALA A 31 -1.82 5.94 6.09
C ALA A 31 -2.20 4.48 6.33
N ARG A 32 -2.66 4.13 7.54
CA ARG A 32 -3.15 2.78 7.87
C ARG A 32 -4.38 2.41 7.06
N ARG A 33 -5.34 3.34 6.89
CA ARG A 33 -6.50 3.14 5.99
C ARG A 33 -6.03 2.91 4.56
N ARG A 34 -5.07 3.70 4.08
CA ARG A 34 -4.49 3.55 2.75
C ARG A 34 -3.82 2.19 2.54
N ILE A 35 -3.01 1.74 3.51
CA ILE A 35 -2.39 0.41 3.50
C ILE A 35 -3.46 -0.69 3.39
N ALA A 36 -4.54 -0.61 4.18
CA ALA A 36 -5.62 -1.58 4.11
C ALA A 36 -6.29 -1.63 2.73
N THR A 37 -6.55 -0.47 2.11
CA THR A 37 -7.07 -0.39 0.74
C THR A 37 -6.09 -1.01 -0.27
N LEU A 38 -4.81 -0.67 -0.19
CA LEU A 38 -3.79 -1.20 -1.10
C LEU A 38 -3.66 -2.71 -0.98
N ASN A 39 -3.64 -3.25 0.26
CA ASN A 39 -3.60 -4.68 0.51
C ASN A 39 -4.83 -5.39 -0.07
N ARG A 40 -6.03 -4.79 0.04
CA ARG A 40 -7.24 -5.33 -0.60
C ARG A 40 -7.10 -5.33 -2.12
N LEU A 41 -6.61 -4.26 -2.74
CA LEU A 41 -6.42 -4.17 -4.19
C LEU A 41 -5.37 -5.16 -4.71
N ILE A 42 -4.35 -5.47 -3.90
CA ILE A 42 -3.36 -6.51 -4.20
C ILE A 42 -3.99 -7.90 -4.08
N ALA A 43 -4.74 -8.16 -3.01
CA ALA A 43 -5.36 -9.46 -2.74
C ALA A 43 -6.54 -9.80 -3.67
N THR A 44 -7.28 -8.80 -4.13
CA THR A 44 -8.46 -8.99 -5.00
C THR A 44 -8.08 -9.16 -6.46
N ARG A 45 -6.80 -8.98 -6.82
CA ARG A 45 -6.35 -9.30 -8.18
C ARG A 45 -6.18 -10.81 -8.24
N PRO A 46 -7.06 -11.56 -8.94
CA PRO A 46 -6.75 -12.95 -9.23
C PRO A 46 -5.40 -12.94 -9.92
N ALA A 47 -4.47 -13.78 -9.49
CA ALA A 47 -3.28 -14.06 -10.25
C ALA A 47 -3.78 -14.46 -11.65
N SER A 48 -3.71 -13.53 -12.61
CA SER A 48 -3.94 -13.83 -14.01
C SER A 48 -2.82 -14.79 -14.37
N ARG A 49 -3.14 -16.06 -14.19
CA ARG A 49 -2.41 -17.24 -14.63
C ARG A 49 -2.31 -17.06 -16.14
N HIS A 50 -1.11 -16.72 -16.60
CA HIS A 50 -0.72 -16.70 -18.00
C HIS A 50 0.38 -17.72 -18.18
#